data_AF-A0A1T5LRY7-F1
#
_entry.id   AF-A0A1T5LRY7-F1
#
_cell.length_a   1.000
_cell.length_b   1.000
_cell.length_c   1.000
_cell.angle_alpha   90.00
_cell.angle_beta   90.00
_cell.angle_gamma   90.00
#
_symmetry.space_group_name_H-M   'P 1'
#
loop_
_entity.id
_entity.type
_entity.pdbx_description
1 polymer ?
#
loop_
_entity_poly.entity_id
_entity_poly.type
_entity_poly.pdbx_seq_one_letter_code
_entity_poly.pdbx_strand_id
1 'polypeptide(L)'
;MQIYIADQKNNFDRYLKILMTKPVIAYNREKLIEKIMQIHIADARSLDEVNLDFLFGYKIFPENILTSKTQWDTELRTIAVGDTILQQPFLPPLKFPSLKVVFGVRINSIIREPTRQGFSYETIEGHVEKGISTFTLEERKDGLFFAIHTFSEPGSWLTKLAGAVFTLLYQAFCTQQALKNVKRQINLQLRVPKS
;
A
#
# COMPACT_ATOMS: atom_id res chain seq x y z
N MET A 1 9.73 -12.44 -7.00
CA MET A 1 10.46 -11.38 -6.28
C MET A 1 11.81 -11.20 -6.92
N GLN A 2 12.26 -9.95 -7.06
CA GLN A 2 13.64 -9.63 -7.45
C GLN A 2 14.25 -8.70 -6.39
N ILE A 3 15.55 -8.85 -6.10
CA ILE A 3 16.26 -8.12 -5.02
C ILE A 3 17.43 -7.36 -5.64
N TYR A 4 17.58 -6.08 -5.26
CA TYR A 4 18.57 -5.16 -5.82
C TYR A 4 19.25 -4.33 -4.72
N ILE A 5 20.47 -3.88 -4.97
CA ILE A 5 21.14 -2.86 -4.13
C ILE A 5 20.76 -1.45 -4.60
N ALA A 6 20.69 -1.25 -5.92
CA ALA A 6 20.31 0.00 -6.55
C ALA A 6 18.79 0.16 -6.67
N ASP A 7 18.31 1.40 -6.64
CA ASP A 7 16.91 1.74 -6.91
C ASP A 7 16.53 1.37 -8.35
N GLN A 8 15.37 0.75 -8.54
CA GLN A 8 14.86 0.30 -9.83
C GLN A 8 13.83 1.22 -10.49
N LYS A 9 13.63 2.46 -10.04
CA LYS A 9 12.66 3.40 -10.64
C LYS A 9 12.74 3.48 -12.17
N ASN A 10 13.95 3.53 -12.74
CA ASN A 10 14.17 3.58 -14.19
C ASN A 10 13.68 2.32 -14.94
N ASN A 11 13.46 1.22 -14.22
CA ASN A 11 13.00 -0.06 -14.77
C ASN A 11 11.52 -0.36 -14.44
N PHE A 12 10.81 0.55 -13.76
CA PHE A 12 9.45 0.29 -13.29
C PHE A 12 8.48 -0.03 -14.43
N ASP A 13 8.57 0.63 -15.58
CA ASP A 13 7.71 0.32 -16.73
C ASP A 13 7.88 -1.11 -17.23
N ARG A 14 9.13 -1.59 -17.27
CA ARG A 14 9.44 -2.98 -17.65
C ARG A 14 8.88 -3.95 -16.63
N TYR A 15 9.13 -3.71 -15.34
CA TYR A 15 8.67 -4.61 -14.29
C TYR A 15 7.16 -4.62 -14.14
N LEU A 16 6.50 -3.47 -14.29
CA LEU A 16 5.04 -3.37 -14.25
C LEU A 16 4.41 -4.23 -15.34
N LYS A 17 4.91 -4.16 -16.59
CA LYS A 17 4.44 -5.03 -17.68
C LYS A 17 4.59 -6.52 -17.36
N ILE A 18 5.67 -6.93 -16.71
CA ILE A 18 5.88 -8.32 -16.29
C ILE A 18 4.88 -8.70 -15.18
N LEU A 19 4.68 -7.82 -14.19
CA LEU A 19 3.79 -8.06 -13.07
C LEU A 19 2.32 -8.13 -13.50
N MET A 20 1.91 -7.38 -14.53
CA MET A 20 0.55 -7.43 -15.08
C MET A 20 0.16 -8.83 -15.57
N THR A 21 1.13 -9.66 -15.99
CA THR A 21 0.87 -11.04 -16.44
C THR A 21 0.88 -12.06 -15.30
N LYS A 22 1.23 -11.65 -14.07
CA LYS A 22 1.32 -12.56 -12.93
C LYS A 22 -0.04 -12.82 -12.29
N PRO A 23 -0.38 -14.09 -12.00
CA PRO A 23 -1.65 -14.43 -11.35
C PRO A 23 -1.62 -14.04 -9.86
N VAL A 24 -2.81 -13.85 -9.29
CA VAL A 24 -2.99 -13.73 -7.83
C VAL A 24 -2.54 -15.03 -7.15
N ILE A 25 -1.82 -14.93 -6.03
CA ILE A 25 -1.40 -16.09 -5.25
C ILE A 25 -2.65 -16.66 -4.56
N ALA A 26 -2.94 -17.95 -4.75
CA ALA A 26 -4.02 -18.60 -4.02
C ALA A 26 -3.73 -18.65 -2.52
N TYR A 27 -4.73 -18.35 -1.70
CA TYR A 27 -4.64 -18.39 -0.24
C TYR A 27 -5.95 -18.89 0.38
N ASN A 28 -5.87 -19.49 1.58
CA ASN A 28 -7.04 -19.86 2.36
C ASN A 28 -7.34 -18.74 3.37
N ARG A 29 -8.48 -18.07 3.22
CA ARG A 29 -8.92 -16.96 4.07
C ARG A 29 -8.95 -17.31 5.56
N GLU A 30 -9.32 -18.54 5.91
CA GLU A 30 -9.41 -19.01 7.31
C GLU A 30 -8.05 -19.15 7.99
N LYS A 31 -6.96 -19.19 7.22
CA LYS A 31 -5.59 -19.32 7.72
C LYS A 31 -4.82 -18.00 7.75
N LEU A 32 -5.41 -16.93 7.22
CA LEU A 32 -4.76 -15.64 7.18
C LEU A 32 -4.76 -14.99 8.56
N ILE A 33 -3.66 -14.32 8.88
CA ILE A 33 -3.53 -13.56 10.11
C ILE A 33 -4.12 -12.17 9.86
N GLU A 34 -5.16 -11.82 10.62
CA GLU A 34 -5.78 -10.51 10.58
C GLU A 34 -4.94 -9.47 11.33
N LYS A 35 -4.73 -8.32 10.71
CA LYS A 35 -4.06 -7.15 11.29
C LYS A 35 -4.82 -5.89 10.88
N ILE A 36 -5.22 -5.09 11.86
CA ILE A 36 -5.84 -3.79 11.63
C ILE A 36 -4.99 -2.73 12.34
N MET A 37 -4.58 -1.71 11.59
CA MET A 37 -4.01 -0.50 12.15
C MET A 37 -4.74 0.70 11.56
N GLN A 38 -5.08 1.68 12.42
CA GLN A 38 -5.79 2.87 12.01
C GLN A 38 -5.23 4.11 12.68
N ILE A 39 -5.50 5.27 12.09
CA ILE A 39 -5.17 6.58 12.67
C ILE A 39 -6.36 7.52 12.54
N HIS A 40 -6.61 8.26 13.62
CA HIS A 40 -7.63 9.30 13.69
C HIS A 40 -7.07 10.64 13.22
N ILE A 41 -7.85 11.33 12.39
CA ILE A 41 -7.56 12.63 11.78
C ILE A 41 -8.69 13.58 12.18
N ALA A 42 -8.60 14.13 13.39
CA ALA A 42 -9.65 14.97 13.99
C ALA A 42 -9.91 16.28 13.22
N ASP A 43 -8.91 16.77 12.49
CA ASP A 43 -8.98 18.05 11.78
C ASP A 43 -9.85 17.98 10.51
N ALA A 44 -10.08 16.77 9.97
CA ALA A 44 -10.94 16.53 8.82
C ALA A 44 -12.26 15.90 9.30
N ARG A 45 -13.39 16.51 8.96
CA ARG A 45 -14.72 16.02 9.37
C ARG A 45 -15.45 15.27 8.27
N SER A 46 -15.14 15.57 7.01
CA SER A 46 -15.75 14.92 5.85
C SER A 46 -14.71 14.61 4.77
N LEU A 47 -14.98 13.56 3.99
CA LEU A 47 -14.26 13.18 2.78
C LEU A 47 -14.31 14.30 1.72
N ASP A 48 -15.37 15.11 1.70
CA ASP A 48 -15.50 16.25 0.77
C ASP A 48 -14.48 17.37 1.07
N GLU A 49 -13.86 17.35 2.26
CA GLU A 49 -12.80 18.29 2.63
C GLU A 49 -11.42 17.88 2.11
N VAL A 50 -11.29 16.65 1.57
CA VAL A 50 -10.01 16.00 1.29
C VAL A 50 -9.95 15.51 -0.16
N ASN A 51 -8.91 15.93 -0.88
CA ASN A 51 -8.58 15.30 -2.16
C ASN A 51 -7.96 13.90 -1.92
N LEU A 52 -8.56 12.88 -2.52
CA LEU A 52 -8.21 11.47 -2.35
C LEU A 52 -7.23 10.92 -3.39
N ASP A 53 -6.60 11.77 -4.21
CA ASP A 53 -5.65 11.35 -5.25
C ASP A 53 -4.44 10.64 -4.64
N PHE A 54 -4.02 11.01 -3.43
CA PHE A 54 -2.95 10.28 -2.74
C PHE A 54 -3.34 8.83 -2.42
N LEU A 55 -4.62 8.59 -2.11
CA LEU A 55 -5.14 7.26 -1.78
C LEU A 55 -5.19 6.41 -3.04
N PHE A 56 -5.90 6.89 -4.07
CA PHE A 56 -6.08 6.18 -5.34
C PHE A 56 -4.87 6.25 -6.27
N GLY A 57 -3.86 7.08 -5.98
CA GLY A 57 -2.55 7.08 -6.63
C GLY A 57 -1.50 6.24 -5.89
N TYR A 58 -1.91 5.51 -4.85
CA TYR A 58 -1.05 4.67 -4.01
C TYR A 58 0.15 5.42 -3.40
N LYS A 59 -0.05 6.70 -3.04
CA LYS A 59 0.93 7.56 -2.33
C LYS A 59 0.73 7.50 -0.80
N ILE A 60 0.43 6.30 -0.31
CA ILE A 60 0.12 6.01 1.10
C ILE A 60 1.42 5.94 1.92
N PHE A 61 2.42 5.24 1.39
CA PHE A 61 3.72 5.05 2.05
C PHE A 61 4.69 6.19 1.71
N PRO A 62 5.51 6.66 2.67
CA PRO A 62 6.62 7.57 2.36
C PRO A 62 7.58 7.00 1.30
N GLU A 63 8.04 7.85 0.38
CA GLU A 63 8.91 7.41 -0.72
C GLU A 63 10.30 6.92 -0.25
N ASN A 64 10.69 7.20 0.99
CA ASN A 64 11.93 6.68 1.58
C ASN A 64 11.80 5.29 2.19
N ILE A 65 10.59 4.71 2.23
CA ILE A 65 10.35 3.34 2.72
C ILE A 65 9.80 2.42 1.63
N LEU A 66 8.97 2.96 0.73
CA LEU A 66 8.37 2.23 -0.38
C LEU A 66 8.17 3.19 -1.54
N THR A 67 8.66 2.76 -2.70
CA THR A 67 8.39 3.41 -3.98
C THR A 67 7.48 2.51 -4.80
N SER A 68 6.64 3.10 -5.65
CA SER A 68 5.61 2.36 -6.37
C SER A 68 5.34 2.96 -7.74
N LYS A 69 4.73 2.15 -8.60
CA LYS A 69 4.14 2.59 -9.87
C LYS A 69 2.83 1.86 -10.08
N THR A 70 1.79 2.59 -10.48
CA THR A 70 0.46 2.02 -10.70
C THR A 70 0.19 1.92 -12.19
N GLN A 71 -0.59 0.90 -12.58
CA GLN A 71 -0.97 0.69 -13.97
C GLN A 71 -1.76 1.88 -14.53
N TRP A 72 -2.78 2.34 -13.80
CA TRP A 72 -3.67 3.40 -14.27
C TRP A 72 -2.97 4.76 -14.43
N ASP A 73 -1.97 5.07 -13.61
CA ASP A 73 -1.13 6.27 -13.77
C ASP A 73 -0.32 6.21 -15.08
N THR A 74 0.18 5.02 -15.44
CA THR A 74 0.90 4.79 -16.71
C THR A 74 -0.03 4.87 -17.92
N GLU A 75 -1.28 4.43 -17.74
CA GLU A 75 -2.32 4.42 -18.79
C GLU A 75 -3.16 5.70 -18.81
N LEU A 76 -2.83 6.70 -17.99
CA LEU A 76 -3.53 7.99 -17.90
C LEU A 76 -5.04 7.86 -17.68
N ARG A 77 -5.44 6.94 -16.80
CA ARG A 77 -6.84 6.69 -16.42
C ARG A 77 -7.00 6.53 -14.91
N THR A 78 -8.23 6.33 -14.47
CA THR A 78 -8.53 5.99 -13.07
C THR A 78 -8.30 4.50 -12.80
N ILE A 79 -8.05 4.20 -11.53
CA ILE A 79 -7.97 2.85 -10.97
C ILE A 79 -9.18 1.99 -11.35
N ALA A 80 -8.93 0.72 -11.66
CA ALA A 80 -9.93 -0.31 -11.94
C ALA A 80 -9.60 -1.63 -11.23
N VAL A 81 -10.62 -2.45 -10.97
CA VAL A 81 -10.42 -3.83 -10.50
C VAL A 81 -9.61 -4.60 -11.55
N GLY A 82 -8.62 -5.37 -11.11
CA GLY A 82 -7.68 -6.07 -11.98
C GLY A 82 -6.41 -5.27 -12.32
N ASP A 83 -6.31 -4.00 -11.91
CA ASP A 83 -5.10 -3.21 -12.09
C ASP A 83 -3.93 -3.71 -11.25
N THR A 84 -2.71 -3.55 -11.76
CA THR A 84 -1.49 -3.93 -11.05
C THR A 84 -0.81 -2.72 -10.42
N ILE A 85 -0.34 -2.88 -9.18
CA ILE A 85 0.59 -1.95 -8.54
C ILE A 85 1.95 -2.63 -8.39
N LEU A 86 2.99 -2.03 -8.94
CA LEU A 86 4.38 -2.38 -8.63
C LEU A 86 4.78 -1.74 -7.31
N GLN A 87 5.45 -2.50 -6.47
CA GLN A 87 5.97 -2.07 -5.17
C GLN A 87 7.47 -2.36 -5.08
N GLN A 88 8.21 -1.37 -4.58
CA GLN A 88 9.62 -1.44 -4.24
C GLN A 88 9.84 -0.94 -2.80
N PRO A 89 9.59 -1.79 -1.78
CA PRO A 89 10.02 -1.54 -0.40
C PRO A 89 11.54 -1.56 -0.23
N PHE A 90 12.02 -0.78 0.75
CA PHE A 90 13.43 -0.66 1.11
C PHE A 90 13.71 -1.44 2.41
N LEU A 91 14.73 -2.29 2.41
CA LEU A 91 15.12 -3.17 3.52
C LEU A 91 16.60 -2.95 3.90
N PRO A 92 16.92 -2.33 5.05
CA PRO A 92 16.03 -1.62 5.98
C PRO A 92 15.38 -0.38 5.34
N PRO A 93 14.37 0.26 5.98
CA PRO A 93 13.59 1.38 5.43
C PRO A 93 14.38 2.71 5.50
N LEU A 94 15.57 2.71 4.90
CA LEU A 94 16.52 3.81 4.79
C LEU A 94 16.81 4.06 3.31
N LYS A 95 17.13 5.31 2.92
CA LYS A 95 17.50 5.62 1.53
C LYS A 95 18.81 4.95 1.12
N PHE A 96 19.80 4.90 2.03
CA PHE A 96 21.06 4.21 1.84
C PHE A 96 21.75 3.96 3.21
N PRO A 97 22.38 2.80 3.44
CA PRO A 97 22.32 1.59 2.62
C PRO A 97 21.00 0.82 2.82
N SER A 98 20.42 0.30 1.72
CA SER A 98 19.22 -0.55 1.77
C SER A 98 19.14 -1.48 0.56
N LEU A 99 18.58 -2.66 0.74
CA LEU A 99 18.13 -3.56 -0.33
C LEU A 99 16.76 -3.12 -0.82
N LYS A 100 16.51 -3.29 -2.11
CA LYS A 100 15.25 -2.97 -2.78
C LYS A 100 14.67 -4.26 -3.28
N VAL A 101 13.42 -4.51 -2.92
CA VAL A 101 12.73 -5.72 -3.33
C VAL A 101 11.60 -5.31 -4.26
N VAL A 102 11.51 -5.90 -5.45
CA VAL A 102 10.45 -5.60 -6.42
C VAL A 102 9.46 -6.76 -6.48
N PHE A 103 8.19 -6.43 -6.29
CA PHE A 103 7.03 -7.32 -6.46
C PHE A 103 5.80 -6.50 -6.82
N GLY A 104 4.67 -7.17 -7.03
CA GLY A 104 3.41 -6.51 -7.36
C GLY A 104 2.25 -6.98 -6.51
N VAL A 105 1.15 -6.27 -6.66
CA VAL A 105 -0.17 -6.59 -6.11
C VAL A 105 -1.24 -6.24 -7.14
N ARG A 106 -2.44 -6.79 -6.98
CA ARG A 106 -3.56 -6.68 -7.91
C ARG A 106 -4.76 -6.06 -7.22
N ILE A 107 -5.37 -5.02 -7.78
CA ILE A 107 -6.62 -4.45 -7.24
C ILE A 107 -7.71 -5.51 -7.31
N ASN A 108 -8.29 -5.81 -6.16
CA ASN A 108 -9.39 -6.78 -6.00
C ASN A 108 -10.74 -6.07 -5.88
N SER A 109 -10.80 -4.93 -5.19
CA SER A 109 -12.03 -4.16 -5.03
C SER A 109 -11.74 -2.67 -4.86
N ILE A 110 -12.74 -1.84 -5.17
CA ILE A 110 -12.72 -0.39 -4.98
C ILE A 110 -13.98 -0.02 -4.18
N ILE A 111 -13.82 0.80 -3.16
CA ILE A 111 -14.88 1.24 -2.26
C ILE A 111 -15.17 2.70 -2.57
N ARG A 112 -16.42 2.98 -2.98
CA ARG A 112 -16.95 4.30 -3.37
C ARG A 112 -18.27 4.57 -2.66
N GLU A 113 -18.26 4.56 -1.34
CA GLU A 113 -19.44 4.85 -0.52
C GLU A 113 -19.43 6.33 -0.08
N PRO A 114 -20.59 6.93 0.24
CA PRO A 114 -20.65 8.35 0.63
C PRO A 114 -19.73 8.71 1.81
N THR A 115 -19.65 7.83 2.81
CA THR A 115 -18.87 8.06 4.04
C THR A 115 -17.61 7.19 4.10
N ARG A 116 -17.27 6.47 3.04
CA ARG A 116 -16.14 5.53 3.03
C ARG A 116 -15.55 5.37 1.63
N GLN A 117 -14.26 5.64 1.50
CA GLN A 117 -13.53 5.54 0.24
C GLN A 117 -12.29 4.68 0.43
N GLY A 118 -11.95 3.86 -0.57
CA GLY A 118 -10.82 2.95 -0.44
C GLY A 118 -10.68 1.94 -1.56
N PHE A 119 -9.78 1.01 -1.37
CA PHE A 119 -9.59 -0.14 -2.27
C PHE A 119 -8.92 -1.28 -1.51
N SER A 120 -9.05 -2.49 -2.05
CA SER A 120 -8.30 -3.65 -1.62
C SER A 120 -7.42 -4.16 -2.75
N TYR A 121 -6.22 -4.64 -2.41
CA TYR A 121 -5.40 -5.42 -3.32
C TYR A 121 -5.11 -6.80 -2.78
N GLU A 122 -4.78 -7.73 -3.68
CA GLU A 122 -4.26 -9.04 -3.37
C GLU A 122 -2.82 -9.21 -3.88
N THR A 123 -2.06 -10.04 -3.20
CA THR A 123 -0.69 -10.37 -3.60
C THR A 123 -0.66 -11.24 -4.85
N ILE A 124 0.21 -10.93 -5.82
CA ILE A 124 0.44 -11.74 -7.03
C ILE A 124 1.74 -12.53 -6.96
N GLU A 125 1.88 -13.52 -7.85
CA GLU A 125 3.02 -14.43 -7.90
C GLU A 125 4.37 -13.68 -7.78
N GLY A 126 5.20 -14.13 -6.86
CA GLY A 126 6.51 -13.52 -6.58
C GLY A 126 6.48 -12.45 -5.48
N HIS A 127 5.36 -12.23 -4.80
CA HIS A 127 5.29 -11.46 -3.55
C HIS A 127 5.81 -12.29 -2.35
N VAL A 128 6.34 -11.62 -1.32
CA VAL A 128 6.90 -12.28 -0.11
C VAL A 128 5.85 -12.78 0.87
N GLU A 129 4.71 -12.11 0.88
CA GLU A 129 3.50 -12.51 1.60
C GLU A 129 2.43 -12.96 0.61
N LYS A 130 1.43 -13.68 1.12
CA LYS A 130 0.19 -13.94 0.41
C LYS A 130 -1.01 -13.46 1.22
N GLY A 131 -1.97 -12.82 0.56
CA GLY A 131 -3.19 -12.32 1.19
C GLY A 131 -3.74 -11.06 0.55
N ILE A 132 -4.54 -10.33 1.33
CA ILE A 132 -5.29 -9.13 0.93
C ILE A 132 -5.03 -7.99 1.90
N SER A 133 -4.88 -6.78 1.36
CA SER A 133 -4.80 -5.54 2.15
C SER A 133 -5.82 -4.55 1.65
N THR A 134 -6.56 -3.95 2.58
CA THR A 134 -7.60 -2.95 2.34
C THR A 134 -7.19 -1.63 2.97
N PHE A 135 -7.27 -0.56 2.19
CA PHE A 135 -6.94 0.80 2.61
C PHE A 135 -8.22 1.62 2.53
N THR A 136 -8.69 2.14 3.66
CA THR A 136 -9.92 2.92 3.70
C THR A 136 -9.74 4.23 4.44
N LEU A 137 -10.38 5.28 3.95
CA LEU A 137 -10.67 6.50 4.67
C LEU A 137 -12.17 6.53 4.94
N GLU A 138 -12.55 6.65 6.21
CA GLU A 138 -13.95 6.55 6.67
C GLU A 138 -14.32 7.77 7.51
N GLU A 139 -15.47 8.36 7.23
CA GLU A 139 -16.08 9.38 8.08
C GLU A 139 -16.70 8.74 9.31
N ARG A 140 -16.35 9.25 10.48
CA ARG A 140 -17.00 8.91 11.75
C ARG A 140 -17.36 10.20 12.48
N LYS A 141 -18.15 10.08 13.55
CA LYS A 141 -18.65 11.22 14.34
C LYS A 141 -17.53 12.19 14.78
N ASP A 142 -16.35 11.64 15.06
CA ASP A 142 -15.22 12.41 15.63
C ASP A 142 -14.18 12.83 14.58
N GLY A 143 -14.46 12.64 13.28
CA GLY A 143 -13.58 12.99 12.17
C GLY A 143 -13.24 11.80 11.27
N LEU A 144 -12.21 11.95 10.44
CA LEU A 144 -11.80 10.90 9.50
C LEU A 144 -10.89 9.85 10.17
N PHE A 145 -11.07 8.60 9.75
CA PHE A 145 -10.25 7.47 10.15
C PHE A 145 -9.64 6.83 8.91
N PHE A 146 -8.30 6.83 8.86
CA PHE A 146 -7.59 6.04 7.86
C PHE A 146 -7.20 4.69 8.46
N ALA A 147 -7.54 3.60 7.79
CA ALA A 147 -7.27 2.24 8.23
C ALA A 147 -6.57 1.42 7.15
N ILE A 148 -5.65 0.58 7.60
CA ILE A 148 -5.01 -0.48 6.83
C ILE A 148 -5.42 -1.79 7.47
N HIS A 149 -6.24 -2.58 6.77
CA HIS A 149 -6.75 -3.86 7.21
C HIS A 149 -6.20 -4.96 6.31
N THR A 150 -5.34 -5.79 6.87
CA THR A 150 -4.64 -6.84 6.14
C THR A 150 -4.99 -8.21 6.70
N PHE A 151 -5.23 -9.16 5.80
CA PHE A 151 -5.24 -10.58 6.08
C PHE A 151 -4.07 -11.18 5.29
N SER A 152 -3.03 -11.64 5.97
CA SER A 152 -1.85 -12.19 5.27
C SER A 152 -1.19 -13.35 6.02
N GLU A 153 -0.42 -14.14 5.26
CA GLU A 153 0.53 -15.12 5.78
C GLU A 153 1.81 -15.10 4.92
N PRO A 154 2.95 -15.62 5.41
CA PRO A 154 4.18 -15.68 4.62
C PRO A 154 3.99 -16.47 3.31
N GLY A 155 4.40 -15.88 2.19
CA GLY A 155 4.24 -16.43 0.84
C GLY A 155 5.40 -17.31 0.38
N SER A 156 6.57 -17.25 1.03
CA SER A 156 7.76 -18.04 0.65
C SER A 156 8.54 -18.62 1.84
N TRP A 157 9.36 -19.64 1.57
CA TRP A 157 10.29 -20.21 2.55
C TRP A 157 11.43 -19.25 2.94
N LEU A 158 11.84 -18.36 2.03
CA LEU A 158 12.86 -17.32 2.27
C LEU A 158 12.46 -16.34 3.38
N THR A 159 11.17 -16.00 3.49
CA THR A 159 10.61 -15.21 4.60
C THR A 159 10.74 -15.90 5.96
N LYS A 160 10.89 -17.23 6.00
CA LYS A 160 11.17 -17.96 7.25
C LYS A 160 12.65 -17.84 7.66
N LEU A 161 13.57 -17.68 6.71
CA LEU A 161 15.02 -17.60 6.94
C LEU A 161 15.51 -16.21 7.39
N ALA A 162 14.88 -15.13 6.91
CA ALA A 162 15.24 -13.75 7.28
C ALA A 162 14.83 -13.33 8.72
N GLY A 163 14.26 -14.26 9.50
CA GLY A 163 13.76 -14.02 10.84
C GLY A 163 12.34 -13.44 10.83
N ALA A 164 11.36 -14.26 11.23
CA ALA A 164 9.96 -13.86 11.33
C ALA A 164 9.77 -12.59 12.18
N VAL A 165 10.58 -12.42 13.24
CA VAL A 165 10.55 -11.24 14.11
C VAL A 165 10.96 -9.96 13.37
N PHE A 166 12.04 -10.00 12.58
CA PHE A 166 12.47 -8.85 11.79
C PHE A 166 11.40 -8.43 10.77
N THR A 167 10.77 -9.42 10.14
CA THR A 167 9.69 -9.19 9.18
C THR A 167 8.47 -8.54 9.84
N LEU A 168 8.08 -9.00 11.04
CA LEU A 168 6.95 -8.43 11.79
C LEU A 168 7.22 -6.97 12.24
N LEU A 169 8.40 -6.70 12.78
CA LEU A 169 8.79 -5.35 13.20
C LEU A 169 8.86 -4.39 12.01
N TYR A 170 9.42 -4.86 10.89
CA TYR A 170 9.48 -4.09 9.66
C TYR A 170 8.10 -3.74 9.11
N GLN A 171 7.18 -4.71 9.08
CA GLN A 171 5.80 -4.51 8.64
C GLN A 171 5.08 -3.50 9.54
N ALA A 172 5.14 -3.68 10.86
CA ALA A 172 4.51 -2.78 11.81
C ALA A 172 5.06 -1.35 11.67
N PHE A 173 6.38 -1.21 11.48
CA PHE A 173 7.00 0.08 11.21
C PHE A 173 6.47 0.71 9.92
N CYS A 174 6.46 -0.03 8.80
CA CYS A 174 6.01 0.50 7.51
C CYS A 174 4.53 0.91 7.55
N THR A 175 3.67 0.10 8.16
CA THR A 175 2.25 0.42 8.35
C THR A 175 2.08 1.66 9.22
N GLN A 176 2.83 1.80 10.32
CA GLN A 176 2.79 2.99 11.15
C GLN A 176 3.24 4.26 10.39
N GLN A 177 4.26 4.16 9.54
CA GLN A 177 4.71 5.27 8.71
C GLN A 177 3.69 5.64 7.63
N ALA A 178 3.01 4.66 7.03
CA ALA A 178 1.89 4.90 6.12
C ALA A 178 0.76 5.68 6.80
N LEU A 179 0.31 5.24 7.99
CA LEU A 179 -0.71 5.95 8.77
C LEU A 179 -0.31 7.41 9.04
N LYS A 180 0.90 7.63 9.54
CA LYS A 180 1.44 8.97 9.82
C LYS A 180 1.51 9.84 8.55
N ASN A 181 1.93 9.25 7.43
CA ASN A 181 2.05 9.97 6.17
C ASN A 181 0.68 10.37 5.59
N VAL A 182 -0.33 9.51 5.67
CA VAL A 182 -1.70 9.85 5.27
C VAL A 182 -2.25 10.99 6.13
N LYS A 183 -2.14 10.88 7.47
CA LYS A 183 -2.55 11.97 8.37
C LYS A 183 -1.83 13.28 8.03
N ARG A 184 -0.52 13.24 7.77
CA ARG A 184 0.26 14.41 7.37
C ARG A 184 -0.25 15.01 6.06
N GLN A 185 -0.51 14.19 5.04
CA GLN A 185 -1.00 14.66 3.73
C GLN A 185 -2.36 15.35 3.87
N ILE A 186 -3.28 14.76 4.62
CA ILE A 186 -4.61 15.35 4.85
C ILE A 186 -4.49 16.67 5.63
N ASN A 187 -3.72 16.69 6.71
CA ASN A 187 -3.52 17.91 7.50
C ASN A 187 -2.85 19.03 6.69
N LEU A 188 -2.04 18.72 5.67
CA LEU A 188 -1.48 19.72 4.77
C LEU A 188 -2.53 20.30 3.83
N GLN A 189 -3.44 19.49 3.30
CA GLN A 189 -4.55 19.97 2.45
C GLN A 189 -5.45 20.94 3.21
N LEU A 190 -5.76 20.65 4.48
CA LEU A 190 -6.61 21.49 5.33
C LEU A 190 -5.98 22.84 5.70
N ARG A 191 -4.65 22.98 5.61
CA ARG A 191 -3.93 24.23 5.90
C ARG A 191 -3.89 25.18 4.71
N VAL A 192 -4.17 24.71 3.50
CA VAL A 192 -4.18 25.54 2.30
C VAL A 192 -5.53 26.27 2.24
N PRO A 193 -5.56 27.61 2.21
CA PRO A 193 -6.83 28.34 2.06
C PRO A 193 -7.50 27.94 0.74
N LYS A 194 -8.76 27.52 0.79
CA LYS A 194 -9.57 27.26 -0.40
C LYS A 194 -9.76 28.60 -1.13
N SER A 195 -9.24 28.71 -2.35
CA SER A 195 -9.37 29.88 -3.23
C SER A 195 -10.78 30.03 -3.79
#